data_AF-A0AB94IA45-F1
#
_entry.id   AF-A0AB94IA45-F1
#
_cell.length_a   1.000
_cell.length_b   1.000
_cell.length_c   1.000
_cell.angle_alpha   90.00
_cell.angle_beta   90.00
_cell.angle_gamma   90.00
#
_symmetry.space_group_name_H-M   'P 1'
#
loop_
_entity.id
_entity.type
_entity.pdbx_description
1 polymer ?
#
loop_
_entity_poly.entity_id
_entity_poly.type
_entity_poly.pdbx_seq_one_letter_code
_entity_poly.pdbx_strand_id
1 'polypeptide(L)'
;MPSWRTIQSMTFPSQSSKVTTKVKEGARKLDKILIRRIPVNLRGFEVGHFWIEFLHEDENEIDESMKAFRRIRKKERDIVNERGKPLKIATKANGFRESYGWYPVETPFQPLNIFNKQLIISSAGTLNGDHHKRREKDYKEELTELTPTQDRNAGRKTVNNDHSSRAFDPHQNGHHHPENIKFTTNPYVLPGDKRSDEEIFNDIRTFVKQFDEKKQEWSWRNDNYKETNCHTLLFLLLAHCNLADPDCIGMGLDEHFKSYKTSLDSLNKSKVNKQLQERMVLMKKLLDISLKAKSMK
;
A
#
# COMPACT_ATOMS: atom_id res chain seq x y z
N MET A 1 18.33 24.75 23.43
CA MET A 1 16.96 24.26 23.16
C MET A 1 16.98 23.47 21.87
N PRO A 2 16.54 22.20 21.81
CA PRO A 2 16.46 21.49 20.54
C PRO A 2 15.22 22.00 19.79
N SER A 3 15.45 22.66 18.65
CA SER A 3 14.38 23.09 17.74
C SER A 3 13.77 21.86 17.08
N TRP A 4 12.50 21.59 17.34
CA TRP A 4 11.72 20.65 16.54
C TRP A 4 11.59 21.23 15.13
N ARG A 5 12.40 20.72 14.19
CA ARG A 5 12.18 21.03 12.78
C ARG A 5 10.94 20.26 12.34
N THR A 6 9.84 20.96 12.13
CA THR A 6 8.74 20.47 11.30
C THR A 6 9.32 20.26 9.91
N ILE A 7 9.70 19.03 9.59
CA ILE A 7 10.10 18.67 8.22
C ILE A 7 8.80 18.71 7.42
N GLN A 8 8.60 19.81 6.68
CA GLN A 8 7.51 19.95 5.74
C GLN A 8 7.58 18.75 4.79
N SER A 9 6.49 17.97 4.70
CA SER A 9 6.40 16.82 3.81
C SER A 9 6.85 17.22 2.41
N MET A 10 8.02 16.73 1.97
CA MET A 10 8.64 17.12 0.69
C MET A 10 8.00 16.43 -0.51
N THR A 11 6.77 15.94 -0.37
CA THR A 11 6.04 15.31 -1.47
C THR A 11 4.98 16.26 -1.97
N PHE A 12 5.42 17.38 -2.55
CA PHE A 12 4.58 18.07 -3.52
C PHE A 12 4.31 17.09 -4.68
N PRO A 13 3.10 17.11 -5.30
CA PRO A 13 2.73 16.20 -6.40
C PRO A 13 3.73 16.14 -7.57
N SER A 14 4.60 17.17 -7.69
CA SER A 14 5.62 17.32 -8.73
C SER A 14 7.03 16.82 -8.34
N GLN A 15 7.27 16.36 -7.10
CA GLN A 15 8.63 16.11 -6.59
C GLN A 15 9.09 14.65 -6.54
N SER A 16 8.30 13.69 -7.04
CA SER A 16 8.87 12.36 -7.36
C SER A 16 9.55 12.42 -8.73
N SER A 17 10.88 12.37 -8.73
CA SER A 17 11.78 12.67 -9.86
C SER A 17 11.67 11.76 -11.09
N LYS A 18 10.65 10.89 -11.19
CA LYS A 18 10.63 9.79 -12.17
C LYS A 18 9.31 9.57 -12.92
N VAL A 19 8.32 10.44 -12.76
CA VAL A 19 7.01 10.24 -13.40
C VAL A 19 6.78 11.27 -14.48
N THR A 20 7.03 10.89 -15.73
CA THR A 20 6.54 11.65 -16.88
C THR A 20 5.18 11.07 -17.26
N THR A 21 4.11 11.56 -16.64
CA THR A 21 2.74 11.13 -16.97
C THR A 21 2.34 11.71 -18.32
N LYS A 22 2.01 10.85 -19.29
CA LYS A 22 1.45 11.26 -20.59
C LYS A 22 0.01 10.76 -20.66
N VAL A 23 -0.92 11.55 -20.13
CA VAL A 23 -2.36 11.27 -20.24
C VAL A 23 -3.04 12.41 -20.99
N LYS A 24 -3.94 12.03 -21.90
CA LYS A 24 -4.61 12.92 -22.85
C LYS A 24 -5.91 13.51 -22.28
N GLU A 25 -6.49 14.41 -23.06
CA GLU A 25 -7.72 15.14 -22.74
C GLU A 25 -8.87 14.16 -22.41
N GLY A 26 -9.58 14.43 -21.30
CA GLY A 26 -10.77 13.69 -20.87
C GLY A 26 -10.61 12.72 -19.69
N ALA A 27 -9.44 12.08 -19.52
CA ALA A 27 -9.18 11.30 -18.31
C ALA A 27 -8.67 12.23 -17.19
N ARG A 28 -9.24 12.12 -15.99
CA ARG A 28 -8.87 12.98 -14.86
C ARG A 28 -7.87 12.25 -13.97
N LYS A 29 -6.68 12.84 -13.83
CA LYS A 29 -5.66 12.41 -12.88
C LYS A 29 -6.13 12.66 -11.44
N LEU A 30 -5.88 11.72 -10.55
CA LEU A 30 -6.17 11.85 -9.11
C LEU A 30 -4.90 12.28 -8.37
N ASP A 31 -4.63 13.57 -8.34
CA ASP A 31 -3.37 14.11 -7.75
C ASP A 31 -3.26 13.89 -6.24
N LYS A 32 -4.39 13.72 -5.53
CA LYS A 32 -4.41 13.41 -4.09
C LYS A 32 -4.19 11.92 -3.76
N ILE A 33 -3.95 11.07 -4.75
CA ILE A 33 -3.66 9.64 -4.56
C ILE A 33 -2.34 9.29 -5.20
N LEU A 34 -1.43 8.70 -4.42
CA LEU A 34 -0.13 8.22 -4.90
C LEU A 34 -0.08 6.70 -4.85
N ILE A 35 0.42 6.09 -5.92
CA ILE A 35 0.79 4.67 -5.95
C ILE A 35 2.31 4.62 -5.83
N ARG A 36 2.80 4.03 -4.75
CA ARG A 36 4.23 3.91 -4.46
C ARG A 36 4.73 2.53 -4.82
N ARG A 37 5.94 2.47 -5.39
CA ARG A 37 6.58 1.22 -5.79
C ARG A 37 8.06 1.25 -5.42
N ILE A 38 8.48 0.32 -4.57
CA ILE A 38 9.89 0.07 -4.27
C ILE A 38 10.26 -1.27 -4.90
N PRO A 39 10.93 -1.31 -6.07
CA PRO A 39 11.43 -2.55 -6.63
C PRO A 39 12.53 -3.11 -5.72
N VAL A 40 12.46 -4.40 -5.38
CA VAL A 40 13.51 -5.09 -4.62
C VAL A 40 14.12 -6.14 -5.54
N ASN A 41 15.41 -6.02 -5.82
CA ASN A 41 16.12 -7.00 -6.64
C ASN A 41 16.51 -8.21 -5.79
N LEU A 42 15.65 -9.22 -5.78
CA LEU A 42 15.91 -10.51 -5.14
C LEU A 42 16.45 -11.47 -6.20
N ARG A 43 17.78 -11.58 -6.29
CA ARG A 43 18.51 -12.55 -7.13
C ARG A 43 18.03 -12.58 -8.60
N GLY A 44 17.87 -11.40 -9.23
CA GLY A 44 17.53 -11.27 -10.65
C GLY A 44 16.05 -11.05 -10.95
N PHE A 45 15.19 -10.97 -9.93
CA PHE A 45 13.79 -10.55 -10.05
C PHE A 45 13.55 -9.27 -9.25
N GLU A 46 12.95 -8.26 -9.87
CA GLU A 46 12.54 -7.02 -9.19
C GLU A 46 11.16 -7.19 -8.52
N VAL A 47 11.07 -8.06 -7.50
CA VAL A 47 9.82 -8.23 -6.74
C VAL A 47 9.70 -7.10 -5.71
N GLY A 48 9.06 -6.01 -6.11
CA GLY A 48 8.93 -4.83 -5.26
C GLY A 48 7.89 -4.90 -4.15
N HIS A 49 7.81 -3.84 -3.34
CA HIS A 49 6.67 -3.57 -2.47
C HIS A 49 5.87 -2.39 -3.00
N PHE A 50 4.54 -2.57 -3.12
CA PHE A 50 3.61 -1.55 -3.62
C PHE A 50 2.59 -1.18 -2.55
N TRP A 51 2.27 0.11 -2.46
CA TRP A 51 1.19 0.60 -1.60
C TRP A 51 0.57 1.86 -2.20
N ILE A 52 -0.60 2.23 -1.69
CA ILE A 52 -1.31 3.45 -2.09
C ILE A 52 -1.32 4.43 -0.92
N GLU A 53 -1.17 5.72 -1.19
CA GLU A 53 -1.19 6.81 -0.21
C GLU A 53 -2.21 7.88 -0.59
N PHE A 54 -2.83 8.51 0.41
CA PHE A 54 -3.69 9.67 0.22
C PHE A 54 -3.01 10.92 0.75
N LEU A 55 -3.04 11.99 -0.04
CA LEU A 55 -2.53 13.30 0.35
C LEU A 55 -3.62 14.07 1.09
N HIS A 56 -3.41 14.25 2.40
CA HIS A 56 -4.29 15.03 3.25
C HIS A 56 -3.66 16.39 3.60
N GLU A 57 -4.50 17.42 3.74
CA GLU A 57 -4.04 18.77 4.07
C GLU A 57 -3.61 18.88 5.54
N ASP A 58 -4.14 18.01 6.41
CA ASP A 58 -3.89 17.98 7.85
C ASP A 58 -2.70 17.10 8.27
N GLU A 59 -1.89 16.61 7.33
CA GLU A 59 -0.75 15.70 7.62
C GLU A 59 0.20 16.25 8.69
N ASN A 60 0.41 17.57 8.68
CA ASN A 60 1.34 18.25 9.61
C ASN A 60 0.71 18.59 10.97
N GLU A 61 -0.58 18.32 11.17
CA GLU A 61 -1.21 18.52 12.48
C GLU A 61 -0.73 17.46 13.46
N ILE A 62 -0.33 17.89 14.67
CA ILE A 62 0.24 17.02 15.69
C ILE A 62 -0.50 17.23 17.02
N ASP A 63 -0.97 16.15 17.63
CA ASP A 63 -1.53 16.13 18.98
C ASP A 63 -0.53 16.69 20.01
N GLU A 64 -0.98 17.53 20.95
CA GLU A 64 -0.12 18.06 22.02
C GLU A 64 0.53 16.96 22.86
N SER A 65 -0.18 15.85 23.08
CA SER A 65 0.40 14.67 23.75
C SER A 65 1.52 14.04 22.92
N MET A 66 1.38 13.97 21.60
CA MET A 66 2.42 13.44 20.73
C MET A 66 3.64 14.36 20.70
N LYS A 67 3.43 15.70 20.67
CA LYS A 67 4.52 16.67 20.85
C LYS A 67 5.24 16.47 22.17
N ALA A 68 4.50 16.30 23.27
CA ALA A 68 5.07 16.07 24.60
C ALA A 68 5.86 14.75 24.68
N PHE A 69 5.33 13.65 24.13
CA PHE A 69 5.99 12.35 24.08
C PHE A 69 7.29 12.40 23.28
N ARG A 70 7.28 13.06 22.10
CA ARG A 70 8.49 13.31 21.31
C ARG A 70 9.50 14.14 22.10
N ARG A 71 9.06 15.19 22.80
CA ARG A 71 9.92 16.07 23.60
C ARG A 71 10.72 15.34 24.67
N ILE A 72 10.10 14.37 25.34
CA ILE A 72 10.75 13.57 26.39
C ILE A 72 11.32 12.25 25.87
N ARG A 73 11.39 12.07 24.53
CA ARG A 73 11.95 10.88 23.86
C ARG A 73 11.32 9.56 24.31
N LYS A 74 9.99 9.56 24.46
CA LYS A 74 9.26 8.29 24.62
C LYS A 74 9.45 7.40 23.40
N LYS A 75 9.47 6.09 23.63
CA LYS A 75 9.50 5.02 22.64
C LYS A 75 8.10 4.48 22.36
N GLU A 76 7.97 3.65 21.33
CA GLU A 76 6.72 2.98 20.93
C GLU A 76 6.02 2.27 22.09
N ARG A 77 6.79 1.51 22.87
CA ARG A 77 6.30 0.76 24.03
C ARG A 77 5.73 1.64 25.14
N ASP A 78 6.09 2.94 25.17
CA ASP A 78 5.73 3.86 26.25
C ASP A 78 4.39 4.58 25.98
N ILE A 79 3.76 4.33 24.82
CA ILE A 79 2.45 4.89 24.42
C ILE A 79 1.36 3.82 24.28
N VAL A 80 1.68 2.57 24.60
CA VAL A 80 0.75 1.44 24.69
C VAL A 80 0.87 0.78 26.06
N ASN A 81 -0.17 0.06 26.50
CA ASN A 81 -0.11 -0.73 27.74
C ASN A 81 0.50 -2.12 27.49
N GLU A 82 0.64 -2.92 28.55
CA GLU A 82 1.17 -4.29 28.51
C GLU A 82 0.39 -5.22 27.55
N ARG A 83 -0.87 -4.89 27.27
CA ARG A 83 -1.73 -5.63 26.32
C ARG A 83 -1.65 -5.08 24.89
N GLY A 84 -0.71 -4.16 24.63
CA GLY A 84 -0.51 -3.51 23.33
C GLY A 84 -1.63 -2.53 22.93
N LYS A 85 -2.50 -2.13 23.87
CA LYS A 85 -3.56 -1.15 23.60
C LYS A 85 -3.02 0.27 23.77
N PRO A 86 -3.41 1.23 22.91
CA PRO A 86 -3.02 2.63 23.06
C PRO A 86 -3.35 3.19 24.45
N LEU A 87 -2.40 3.88 25.08
CA LEU A 87 -2.66 4.65 26.32
C LEU A 87 -3.51 5.89 26.03
N LYS A 88 -3.37 6.42 24.81
CA LYS A 88 -4.19 7.50 24.28
C LYS A 88 -4.39 7.27 22.79
N ILE A 89 -5.59 7.56 22.30
CA ILE A 89 -5.89 7.55 20.88
C ILE A 89 -5.47 8.90 20.27
N ALA A 90 -4.72 8.85 19.19
CA ALA A 90 -4.36 10.03 18.41
C ALA A 90 -5.58 10.61 17.73
N THR A 91 -5.68 11.95 17.73
CA THR A 91 -6.77 12.68 17.07
C THR A 91 -6.29 13.42 15.83
N LYS A 92 -4.97 13.55 15.64
CA LYS A 92 -4.34 14.20 14.50
C LYS A 92 -3.49 13.22 13.69
N ALA A 93 -3.14 13.62 12.46
CA ALA A 93 -2.33 12.79 11.57
C ALA A 93 -0.93 12.52 12.15
N ASN A 94 -0.40 13.45 12.95
CA ASN A 94 0.90 13.35 13.62
C ASN A 94 2.07 13.16 12.64
N GLY A 95 1.92 13.63 11.40
CA GLY A 95 2.87 13.45 10.30
C GLY A 95 2.78 12.09 9.58
N PHE A 96 1.83 11.22 9.98
CA PHE A 96 1.57 9.96 9.27
C PHE A 96 0.59 10.21 8.13
N ARG A 97 0.93 9.68 6.95
CA ARG A 97 0.10 9.72 5.76
C ARG A 97 -0.80 8.50 5.69
N GLU A 98 -2.06 8.71 5.32
CA GLU A 98 -2.99 7.61 5.14
C GLU A 98 -2.53 6.72 3.98
N SER A 99 -2.39 5.42 4.23
CA SER A 99 -1.82 4.50 3.25
C SER A 99 -2.20 3.04 3.46
N TYR A 100 -2.17 2.25 2.38
CA TYR A 100 -2.62 0.86 2.34
C TYR A 100 -1.71 -0.08 1.54
N GLY A 101 -1.28 -1.18 2.18
CA GLY A 101 -0.48 -2.26 1.58
C GLY A 101 -0.78 -3.63 2.19
N TRP A 102 -0.41 -4.73 1.52
CA TRP A 102 -0.67 -6.11 1.99
C TRP A 102 0.61 -6.87 2.33
N TYR A 103 0.67 -7.41 3.55
CA TYR A 103 1.89 -7.99 4.11
C TYR A 103 1.70 -9.39 4.67
N PRO A 104 2.76 -10.21 4.70
CA PRO A 104 2.75 -11.42 5.50
C PRO A 104 2.91 -11.05 6.98
N VAL A 105 2.20 -11.76 7.84
CA VAL A 105 2.27 -11.59 9.31
C VAL A 105 3.70 -11.78 9.84
N GLU A 106 4.45 -12.70 9.26
CA GLU A 106 5.83 -12.98 9.63
C GLU A 106 6.72 -13.07 8.38
N THR A 107 8.02 -12.82 8.55
CA THR A 107 9.01 -12.99 7.48
C THR A 107 8.97 -14.47 7.09
N PRO A 108 8.51 -14.82 5.89
CA PRO A 108 8.22 -16.20 5.61
C PRO A 108 9.54 -16.95 5.34
N PHE A 109 10.03 -17.68 6.32
CA PHE A 109 11.14 -18.63 6.13
C PHE A 109 10.61 -19.87 5.41
N GLN A 110 11.34 -20.34 4.39
CA GLN A 110 10.91 -21.40 3.48
C GLN A 110 11.87 -22.60 3.54
N PRO A 111 11.40 -23.79 3.12
CA PRO A 111 12.17 -24.47 2.09
C PRO A 111 11.30 -24.76 0.87
N LEU A 112 11.96 -24.77 -0.28
CA LEU A 112 11.47 -25.16 -1.59
C LEU A 112 10.44 -26.30 -1.49
N ASN A 113 9.33 -26.20 -2.21
CA ASN A 113 8.54 -27.38 -2.50
C ASN A 113 9.30 -28.20 -3.57
N ILE A 114 10.20 -29.07 -3.10
CA ILE A 114 11.15 -29.88 -3.87
C ILE A 114 10.44 -30.75 -4.93
N PHE A 115 9.14 -30.97 -4.76
CA PHE A 115 8.32 -31.77 -5.69
C PHE A 115 7.87 -31.01 -6.95
N ASN A 116 7.88 -29.67 -6.98
CA ASN A 116 7.30 -28.88 -8.08
C ASN A 116 8.22 -27.84 -8.74
N LYS A 117 9.51 -27.75 -8.36
CA LYS A 117 10.45 -26.70 -8.87
C LYS A 117 9.92 -25.25 -8.78
N GLN A 118 8.88 -24.98 -7.98
CA GLN A 118 8.27 -23.66 -7.83
C GLN A 118 8.43 -23.17 -6.39
N LEU A 119 8.95 -21.95 -6.23
CA LEU A 119 9.04 -21.24 -4.96
C LEU A 119 7.63 -20.78 -4.57
N ILE A 120 7.02 -21.41 -3.56
CA ILE A 120 5.68 -21.04 -3.05
C ILE A 120 5.84 -20.62 -1.60
N ILE A 121 5.78 -19.32 -1.35
CA ILE A 121 5.88 -18.74 -0.01
C ILE A 121 4.50 -18.26 0.40
N SER A 122 4.02 -18.64 1.58
CA SER A 122 2.75 -18.12 2.07
C SER A 122 2.66 -18.06 3.59
N SER A 123 1.82 -17.15 4.09
CA SER A 123 1.57 -16.89 5.51
C SER A 123 0.21 -16.19 5.66
N ALA A 124 -0.29 -16.05 6.88
CA ALA A 124 -1.44 -15.19 7.12
C ALA A 124 -1.14 -13.77 6.61
N GLY A 125 -2.09 -13.19 5.88
CA GLY A 125 -1.98 -11.82 5.39
C GLY A 125 -2.52 -10.80 6.38
N THR A 126 -2.00 -9.58 6.31
CA THR A 126 -2.41 -8.47 7.17
C THR A 126 -2.29 -7.14 6.45
N LEU A 127 -3.35 -6.32 6.54
CA LEU A 127 -3.34 -4.95 6.01
C LEU A 127 -2.32 -4.11 6.79
N ASN A 128 -1.49 -3.37 6.07
CA ASN A 128 -0.45 -2.50 6.60
C ASN A 128 0.55 -3.18 7.54
N GLY A 129 0.70 -4.51 7.48
CA GLY A 129 1.55 -5.21 8.43
C GLY A 129 1.04 -5.11 9.87
N ASP A 130 -0.22 -4.74 10.07
CA ASP A 130 -0.75 -4.41 11.39
C ASP A 130 -1.08 -5.68 12.19
N HIS A 131 -0.03 -6.26 12.75
CA HIS A 131 -0.06 -7.51 13.49
C HIS A 131 0.87 -7.47 14.71
N HIS A 132 0.47 -8.12 15.81
CA HIS A 132 1.21 -8.08 17.08
C HIS A 132 2.68 -8.47 16.95
N LYS A 133 3.00 -9.55 16.20
CA LYS A 133 4.39 -9.98 15.95
C LYS A 133 5.25 -8.90 15.31
N ARG A 134 4.69 -8.11 14.38
CA ARG A 134 5.41 -7.02 13.70
C ARG A 134 5.56 -5.81 14.61
N ARG A 135 4.49 -5.44 15.34
CA ARG A 135 4.54 -4.37 16.35
C ARG A 135 5.54 -4.67 17.46
N GLU A 136 5.65 -5.92 17.89
CA GLU A 136 6.60 -6.32 18.92
C GLU A 136 8.06 -6.16 18.45
N LYS A 137 8.35 -6.38 17.16
CA LYS A 137 9.66 -6.07 16.59
C LYS A 137 9.97 -4.58 16.71
N ASP A 138 9.02 -3.72 16.34
CA ASP A 138 9.19 -2.27 16.48
C ASP A 138 9.46 -1.86 17.94
N TYR A 139 8.83 -2.55 18.90
CA TYR A 139 9.05 -2.29 20.32
C TYR A 139 10.42 -2.79 20.84
N LYS A 140 10.93 -3.87 20.26
CA LYS A 140 12.19 -4.53 20.64
C LYS A 140 13.42 -3.94 19.94
N GLU A 141 13.27 -3.52 18.69
CA GLU A 141 14.35 -2.96 17.83
C GLU A 141 14.83 -1.57 18.26
N GLU A 142 14.44 -1.12 19.46
CA GLU A 142 14.75 0.20 19.97
C GLU A 142 14.37 1.33 19.02
N LEU A 143 13.19 1.30 18.37
CA LEU A 143 12.67 2.50 17.72
C LEU A 143 12.66 3.65 18.74
N THR A 144 13.67 4.52 18.60
CA THR A 144 14.02 5.50 19.63
C THR A 144 13.16 6.74 19.55
N GLU A 145 12.52 6.98 18.40
CA GLU A 145 11.75 8.17 18.12
C GLU A 145 10.32 7.83 17.65
N LEU A 146 9.32 8.37 18.36
CA LEU A 146 7.90 8.31 18.00
C LEU A 146 7.56 9.25 16.83
N THR A 147 8.19 9.05 15.69
CA THR A 147 8.09 9.90 14.49
C THR A 147 7.69 9.08 13.26
N PRO A 148 7.02 9.69 12.27
CA PRO A 148 6.75 9.06 10.97
C PRO A 148 8.00 8.88 10.09
N THR A 149 9.16 9.42 10.50
CA THR A 149 10.39 9.44 9.68
C THR A 149 11.27 8.20 9.82
N GLN A 150 10.97 7.31 10.76
CA GLN A 150 11.77 6.10 11.03
C GLN A 150 11.17 4.87 10.34
N ASP A 151 12.03 3.91 9.98
CA ASP A 151 11.61 2.62 9.43
C ASP A 151 10.80 1.82 10.46
N ARG A 152 9.76 1.12 10.01
CA ARG A 152 8.86 0.34 10.86
C ARG A 152 8.58 -1.02 10.22
N ASN A 153 8.35 -2.03 11.05
CA ASN A 153 7.89 -3.34 10.63
C ASN A 153 6.36 -3.40 10.55
N ALA A 154 5.65 -2.65 11.39
CA ALA A 154 4.19 -2.58 11.44
C ALA A 154 3.67 -1.17 11.19
N GLY A 155 2.74 -1.06 10.24
CA GLY A 155 1.87 0.08 10.11
C GLY A 155 0.68 0.02 11.08
N ARG A 156 -0.40 0.70 10.73
CA ARG A 156 -1.71 0.58 11.40
C ARG A 156 -2.80 0.45 10.35
N LYS A 157 -3.68 -0.53 10.50
CA LYS A 157 -4.77 -0.75 9.55
C LYS A 157 -6.03 0.03 9.88
N THR A 158 -6.16 0.52 11.12
CA THR A 158 -7.29 1.30 11.59
C THR A 158 -6.96 2.78 11.74
N VAL A 159 -7.92 3.63 11.41
CA VAL A 159 -7.93 5.05 11.79
C VAL A 159 -7.99 5.20 13.31
N ASN A 160 -7.63 6.39 13.82
CA ASN A 160 -7.65 6.71 15.25
C ASN A 160 -6.91 5.66 16.10
N ASN A 161 -5.63 5.46 15.80
CA ASN A 161 -4.74 4.53 16.50
C ASN A 161 -3.84 5.25 17.51
N ASP A 162 -2.85 4.55 18.06
CA ASP A 162 -1.84 5.06 19.00
C ASP A 162 -0.93 6.14 18.40
N HIS A 163 -0.68 6.11 17.09
CA HIS A 163 0.25 7.02 16.43
C HIS A 163 -0.45 8.14 15.68
N SER A 164 -1.61 7.89 15.10
CA SER A 164 -2.25 8.77 14.14
C SER A 164 -3.76 8.61 14.09
N SER A 165 -4.47 9.66 13.69
CA SER A 165 -5.85 9.58 13.21
C SER A 165 -5.98 8.76 11.91
N ARG A 166 -4.87 8.49 11.21
CA ARG A 166 -4.83 7.80 9.91
C ARG A 166 -4.34 6.36 10.03
N ALA A 167 -4.89 5.47 9.20
CA ALA A 167 -4.29 4.16 8.93
C ALA A 167 -3.07 4.35 8.02
N PHE A 168 -1.96 3.65 8.25
CA PHE A 168 -0.73 3.89 7.51
C PHE A 168 0.06 2.61 7.27
N ASP A 169 0.75 2.53 6.13
CA ASP A 169 1.68 1.50 5.70
C ASP A 169 3.04 1.65 6.43
N PRO A 170 3.75 0.56 6.76
CA PRO A 170 5.05 0.66 7.45
C PRO A 170 6.14 1.38 6.63
N HIS A 171 6.04 1.44 5.30
CA HIS A 171 7.04 2.06 4.41
C HIS A 171 6.69 3.50 4.02
N GLN A 172 5.61 4.09 4.56
CA GLN A 172 5.25 5.49 4.27
C GLN A 172 6.29 6.50 4.76
N ASN A 173 7.22 6.12 5.64
CA ASN A 173 8.37 6.96 5.98
C ASN A 173 9.21 7.33 4.75
N GLY A 174 9.14 6.55 3.67
CA GLY A 174 9.80 6.84 2.40
C GLY A 174 9.43 8.20 1.81
N HIS A 175 8.28 8.80 2.16
CA HIS A 175 7.98 10.16 1.70
C HIS A 175 8.88 11.23 2.34
N HIS A 176 9.54 10.90 3.46
CA HIS A 176 10.53 11.75 4.12
C HIS A 176 11.95 11.51 3.57
N HIS A 177 12.11 10.42 2.82
CA HIS A 177 13.36 9.94 2.22
C HIS A 177 13.13 9.65 0.73
N PRO A 178 12.79 10.68 -0.09
CA PRO A 178 12.32 10.49 -1.47
C PRO A 178 13.29 9.72 -2.38
N GLU A 179 14.58 9.68 -2.05
CA GLU A 179 15.61 8.88 -2.71
C GLU A 179 15.38 7.35 -2.63
N ASN A 180 14.63 6.92 -1.61
CA ASN A 180 14.26 5.51 -1.40
C ASN A 180 13.05 5.10 -2.24
N ILE A 181 12.19 6.06 -2.62
CA ILE A 181 11.06 5.79 -3.51
C ILE A 181 11.55 5.83 -4.95
N LYS A 182 11.78 4.65 -5.53
CA LYS A 182 12.27 4.56 -6.91
C LYS A 182 11.21 4.94 -7.93
N PHE A 183 9.94 4.78 -7.61
CA PHE A 183 8.86 5.00 -8.57
C PHE A 183 7.55 5.37 -7.87
N THR A 184 6.80 6.29 -8.47
CA THR A 184 5.48 6.74 -8.01
C THR A 184 4.58 6.93 -9.23
N THR A 185 3.29 6.66 -9.13
CA THR A 185 2.29 7.06 -10.15
C THR A 185 1.05 7.63 -9.45
N ASN A 186 0.13 8.17 -10.23
CA ASN A 186 -1.20 8.54 -9.79
C ASN A 186 -2.23 7.71 -10.57
N PRO A 187 -3.33 7.27 -9.94
CA PRO A 187 -4.43 6.71 -10.68
C PRO A 187 -5.23 7.78 -11.43
N TYR A 188 -6.04 7.34 -12.38
CA TYR A 188 -6.92 8.16 -13.20
C TYR A 188 -8.34 7.63 -13.16
N VAL A 189 -9.31 8.51 -13.34
CA VAL A 189 -10.69 8.15 -13.68
C VAL A 189 -10.99 8.45 -15.14
N LEU A 190 -11.88 7.65 -15.73
CA LEU A 190 -12.31 7.81 -17.11
C LEU A 190 -13.27 9.02 -17.27
N PRO A 191 -13.44 9.56 -18.49
CA PRO A 191 -14.41 10.60 -18.76
C PRO A 191 -15.81 10.19 -18.30
N GLY A 192 -16.52 11.13 -17.67
CA GLY A 192 -17.86 10.92 -17.13
C GLY A 192 -17.92 10.40 -15.69
N ASP A 193 -16.78 10.02 -15.10
CA ASP A 193 -16.71 9.77 -13.67
C ASP A 193 -16.76 11.10 -12.89
N LYS A 194 -17.83 11.29 -12.12
CA LYS A 194 -18.09 12.51 -11.35
C LYS A 194 -17.74 12.39 -9.86
N ARG A 195 -17.22 11.24 -9.42
CA ARG A 195 -16.85 11.05 -8.02
C ARG A 195 -15.78 12.06 -7.62
N SER A 196 -15.98 12.67 -6.46
CA SER A 196 -14.97 13.47 -5.76
C SER A 196 -13.82 12.60 -5.26
N ASP A 197 -12.70 13.23 -4.92
CA ASP A 197 -11.55 12.52 -4.36
C ASP A 197 -11.91 11.81 -3.04
N GLU A 198 -12.77 12.40 -2.20
CA GLU A 198 -13.20 11.80 -0.93
C GLU A 198 -14.12 10.58 -1.15
N GLU A 199 -15.00 10.61 -2.16
CA GLU A 199 -15.78 9.42 -2.54
C GLU A 199 -14.85 8.28 -2.98
N ILE A 200 -13.81 8.59 -3.75
CA ILE A 200 -12.81 7.60 -4.18
C ILE A 200 -11.99 7.09 -3.00
N PHE A 201 -11.62 7.96 -2.04
CA PHE A 201 -10.95 7.55 -0.80
C PHE A 201 -11.82 6.54 -0.03
N ASN A 202 -13.12 6.81 0.07
CA ASN A 202 -14.07 5.94 0.76
C ASN A 202 -14.28 4.60 0.04
N ASP A 203 -14.29 4.57 -1.30
CA ASP A 203 -14.31 3.34 -2.08
C ASP A 203 -13.07 2.47 -1.77
N ILE A 204 -11.88 3.10 -1.73
CA ILE A 204 -10.62 2.41 -1.43
C ILE A 204 -10.63 1.88 0.01
N ARG A 205 -10.98 2.72 1.00
CA ARG A 205 -11.11 2.33 2.42
C ARG A 205 -12.06 1.14 2.59
N THR A 206 -13.18 1.16 1.88
CA THR A 206 -14.18 0.08 1.89
C THR A 206 -13.59 -1.20 1.33
N PHE A 207 -12.92 -1.12 0.18
CA PHE A 207 -12.28 -2.27 -0.44
C PHE A 207 -11.21 -2.91 0.46
N VAL A 208 -10.27 -2.11 0.99
CA VAL A 208 -9.16 -2.65 1.80
C VAL A 208 -9.66 -3.27 3.11
N LYS A 209 -10.71 -2.69 3.71
CA LYS A 209 -11.39 -3.28 4.87
C LYS A 209 -11.99 -4.64 4.54
N GLN A 210 -12.77 -4.73 3.46
CA GLN A 210 -13.37 -5.99 3.01
C GLN A 210 -12.29 -7.03 2.65
N PHE A 211 -11.18 -6.59 2.06
CA PHE A 211 -10.06 -7.46 1.72
C PHE A 211 -9.42 -8.09 2.96
N ASP A 212 -9.20 -7.29 4.01
CA ASP A 212 -8.68 -7.74 5.32
C ASP A 212 -9.68 -8.65 6.04
N GLU A 213 -10.98 -8.33 6.01
CA GLU A 213 -12.05 -9.14 6.62
C GLU A 213 -12.20 -10.53 5.99
N LYS A 214 -11.91 -10.66 4.69
CA LYS A 214 -11.84 -11.96 4.00
C LYS A 214 -10.68 -12.84 4.50
N LYS A 215 -9.80 -12.33 5.38
CA LYS A 215 -8.65 -13.04 5.97
C LYS A 215 -7.83 -13.80 4.92
N GLN A 216 -7.58 -13.15 3.78
CA GLN A 216 -6.85 -13.79 2.70
C GLN A 216 -5.43 -14.14 3.15
N GLU A 217 -4.90 -15.23 2.61
CA GLU A 217 -3.50 -15.58 2.78
C GLU A 217 -2.63 -14.51 2.08
N TRP A 218 -1.49 -14.15 2.67
CA TRP A 218 -0.44 -13.51 1.90
C TRP A 218 0.40 -14.60 1.24
N SER A 219 0.65 -14.49 -0.07
CA SER A 219 1.51 -15.44 -0.77
C SER A 219 2.31 -14.79 -1.88
N TRP A 220 3.50 -15.34 -2.11
CA TRP A 220 4.35 -15.10 -3.27
C TRP A 220 4.53 -16.43 -4.01
N ARG A 221 4.10 -16.47 -5.27
CA ARG A 221 4.04 -17.68 -6.08
C ARG A 221 4.41 -17.40 -7.54
N ASN A 222 5.42 -16.57 -7.76
CA ASN A 222 5.92 -16.16 -9.08
C ASN A 222 4.79 -15.68 -10.01
N ASP A 223 3.98 -14.73 -9.53
CA ASP A 223 2.91 -14.08 -10.30
C ASP A 223 1.84 -15.05 -10.80
N ASN A 224 1.59 -16.15 -10.10
CA ASN A 224 0.51 -17.07 -10.48
C ASN A 224 -0.87 -16.63 -9.97
N TYR A 225 -1.93 -17.22 -10.52
CA TYR A 225 -3.32 -16.88 -10.14
C TYR A 225 -3.67 -17.08 -8.66
N LYS A 226 -2.89 -17.87 -7.90
CA LYS A 226 -3.06 -18.08 -6.46
C LYS A 226 -2.31 -17.04 -5.62
N GLU A 227 -1.51 -16.19 -6.24
CA GLU A 227 -0.79 -15.13 -5.56
C GLU A 227 -1.74 -14.13 -4.91
N THR A 228 -1.37 -13.65 -3.73
CA THR A 228 -2.09 -12.64 -2.98
C THR A 228 -1.08 -11.85 -2.15
N ASN A 229 -0.55 -10.77 -2.70
CA ASN A 229 0.45 -9.91 -2.09
C ASN A 229 0.09 -8.42 -2.33
N CYS A 230 1.05 -7.52 -2.13
CA CYS A 230 0.87 -6.09 -2.34
C CYS A 230 0.52 -5.71 -3.80
N HIS A 231 1.09 -6.39 -4.79
CA HIS A 231 0.76 -6.19 -6.21
C HIS A 231 -0.69 -6.59 -6.49
N THR A 232 -1.09 -7.77 -6.03
CA THR A 232 -2.45 -8.27 -6.25
C THR A 232 -3.49 -7.43 -5.51
N LEU A 233 -3.19 -6.96 -4.29
CA LEU A 233 -4.03 -6.00 -3.59
C LEU A 233 -4.23 -4.75 -4.44
N LEU A 234 -3.14 -4.15 -4.95
CA LEU A 234 -3.20 -2.94 -5.77
C LEU A 234 -4.03 -3.17 -7.04
N PHE A 235 -3.82 -4.25 -7.79
CA PHE A 235 -4.57 -4.51 -9.00
C PHE A 235 -6.08 -4.68 -8.71
N LEU A 236 -6.43 -5.45 -7.68
CA LEU A 236 -7.82 -5.68 -7.32
C LEU A 236 -8.48 -4.39 -6.81
N LEU A 237 -7.74 -3.57 -6.04
CA LEU A 237 -8.19 -2.27 -5.56
C LEU A 237 -8.51 -1.33 -6.72
N LEU A 238 -7.57 -1.17 -7.66
CA LEU A 238 -7.75 -0.29 -8.83
C LEU A 238 -8.94 -0.75 -9.67
N ALA A 239 -9.05 -2.06 -9.94
CA ALA A 239 -10.16 -2.65 -10.68
C ALA A 239 -11.52 -2.40 -9.99
N HIS A 240 -11.58 -2.64 -8.68
CA HIS A 240 -12.79 -2.51 -7.89
C HIS A 240 -13.26 -1.06 -7.87
N CYS A 241 -12.34 -0.12 -7.67
CA CYS A 241 -12.63 1.31 -7.55
C CYS A 241 -12.76 2.04 -8.91
N ASN A 242 -12.75 1.33 -10.04
CA ASN A 242 -12.75 1.89 -11.41
C ASN A 242 -11.60 2.88 -11.65
N LEU A 243 -10.43 2.61 -11.11
CA LEU A 243 -9.24 3.45 -11.25
C LEU A 243 -8.30 2.85 -12.29
N ALA A 244 -7.86 3.68 -13.22
CA ALA A 244 -6.86 3.32 -14.22
C ALA A 244 -5.46 3.70 -13.73
N ASP A 245 -4.45 2.92 -14.11
CA ASP A 245 -3.04 3.29 -14.01
C ASP A 245 -2.42 3.06 -15.41
N PRO A 246 -2.67 3.98 -16.38
CA PRO A 246 -2.32 3.78 -17.79
C PRO A 246 -0.81 3.77 -18.07
N ASP A 247 -0.02 4.26 -17.12
CA ASP A 247 1.43 4.33 -17.22
C ASP A 247 2.08 2.99 -16.82
N CYS A 248 1.47 2.25 -15.88
CA CYS A 248 2.00 0.96 -15.42
C CYS A 248 1.16 -0.26 -15.82
N ILE A 249 -0.16 -0.16 -15.95
CA ILE A 249 -1.02 -1.32 -16.17
C ILE A 249 -1.27 -1.54 -17.66
N GLY A 250 -0.69 -2.63 -18.16
CA GLY A 250 -0.86 -3.10 -19.53
C GLY A 250 0.01 -4.34 -19.78
N MET A 251 -0.33 -5.13 -20.80
CA MET A 251 0.37 -6.38 -21.09
C MET A 251 1.86 -6.22 -21.46
N GLY A 252 2.31 -5.00 -21.74
CA GLY A 252 3.72 -4.67 -22.01
C GLY A 252 4.25 -3.53 -21.15
N LEU A 253 3.64 -3.27 -19.99
CA LEU A 253 4.02 -2.16 -19.09
C LEU A 253 4.47 -2.66 -17.70
N ASP A 254 3.84 -3.70 -17.17
CA ASP A 254 4.15 -4.30 -15.87
C ASP A 254 4.12 -5.83 -16.02
N GLU A 255 5.29 -6.47 -15.87
CA GLU A 255 5.43 -7.92 -16.06
C GLU A 255 4.72 -8.72 -14.97
N HIS A 256 4.55 -8.18 -13.76
CA HIS A 256 3.77 -8.82 -12.70
C HIS A 256 2.29 -8.85 -13.06
N PHE A 257 1.74 -7.71 -13.53
CA PHE A 257 0.36 -7.64 -14.00
C PHE A 257 0.12 -8.62 -15.16
N LYS A 258 0.99 -8.59 -16.17
CA LYS A 258 0.92 -9.47 -17.34
C LYS A 258 0.95 -10.95 -16.91
N SER A 259 1.93 -11.35 -16.11
CA SER A 259 2.10 -12.74 -15.66
C SER A 259 0.90 -13.20 -14.84
N TYR A 260 0.44 -12.38 -13.90
CA TYR A 260 -0.74 -12.67 -13.09
C TYR A 260 -2.01 -12.84 -13.93
N LYS A 261 -2.25 -11.91 -14.85
CA LYS A 261 -3.42 -11.96 -15.75
C LYS A 261 -3.35 -13.17 -16.67
N THR A 262 -2.21 -13.44 -17.31
CA THR A 262 -2.03 -14.63 -18.16
C THR A 262 -2.23 -15.91 -17.35
N SER A 263 -1.75 -15.96 -16.11
CA SER A 263 -1.97 -17.10 -15.22
C SER A 263 -3.46 -17.31 -14.92
N LEU A 264 -4.22 -16.25 -14.66
CA LEU A 264 -5.68 -16.31 -14.48
C LEU A 264 -6.41 -16.75 -15.75
N ASP A 265 -6.05 -16.20 -16.92
CA ASP A 265 -6.68 -16.52 -18.20
C ASP A 265 -6.42 -17.96 -18.64
N SER A 266 -5.30 -18.56 -18.21
CA SER A 266 -4.93 -19.95 -18.50
C SER A 266 -5.71 -21.00 -17.70
N LEU A 267 -6.51 -20.58 -16.71
CA LEU A 267 -7.26 -21.49 -15.86
C LEU A 267 -8.32 -22.28 -16.63
N ASN A 268 -8.39 -23.59 -16.38
CA ASN A 268 -9.50 -24.40 -16.85
C ASN A 268 -10.80 -23.96 -16.16
N LYS A 269 -11.77 -23.48 -16.96
CA LYS A 269 -13.07 -22.95 -16.50
C LYS A 269 -13.82 -23.88 -15.53
N SER A 270 -13.64 -25.20 -15.62
CA SER A 270 -14.28 -26.18 -14.73
C SER A 270 -13.69 -26.21 -13.31
N LYS A 271 -12.52 -25.61 -13.07
CA LYS A 271 -11.82 -25.57 -11.78
C LYS A 271 -11.82 -24.18 -11.13
N VAL A 272 -12.53 -23.21 -11.70
CA VAL A 272 -12.52 -21.82 -11.23
C VAL A 272 -13.60 -21.64 -10.17
N ASN A 273 -13.18 -21.37 -8.94
CA ASN A 273 -14.10 -21.00 -7.86
C ASN A 273 -14.58 -19.53 -8.02
N LYS A 274 -15.60 -19.14 -7.24
CA LYS A 274 -16.20 -17.79 -7.29
C LYS A 274 -15.16 -16.67 -7.12
N GLN A 275 -14.20 -16.83 -6.22
CA GLN A 275 -13.16 -15.82 -5.97
C GLN A 275 -12.24 -15.65 -7.19
N LEU A 276 -11.83 -16.75 -7.83
CA LEU A 276 -11.01 -16.69 -9.03
C LEU A 276 -11.80 -16.09 -10.22
N GLN A 277 -13.09 -16.42 -10.35
CA GLN A 277 -13.95 -15.79 -11.35
C GLN A 277 -14.03 -14.26 -11.15
N GLU A 278 -14.22 -13.81 -9.91
CA GLU A 278 -14.22 -12.39 -9.56
C GLU A 278 -12.88 -11.73 -9.92
N ARG A 279 -11.75 -12.36 -9.57
CA ARG A 279 -10.41 -11.86 -9.92
C ARG A 279 -10.21 -11.78 -11.44
N MET A 280 -10.65 -12.76 -12.22
CA MET A 280 -10.58 -12.73 -13.68
C MET A 280 -11.36 -11.53 -14.27
N VAL A 281 -12.58 -11.30 -13.78
CA VAL A 281 -13.41 -10.15 -14.21
C VAL A 281 -12.72 -8.83 -13.86
N LEU A 282 -12.19 -8.72 -12.65
CA LEU A 282 -11.50 -7.51 -12.18
C LEU A 282 -10.21 -7.23 -12.96
N MET A 283 -9.38 -8.25 -13.25
CA MET A 283 -8.14 -8.04 -14.03
C MET A 283 -8.44 -7.65 -15.48
N LYS A 284 -9.47 -8.25 -16.09
CA LYS A 284 -9.94 -7.82 -17.41
C LYS A 284 -10.41 -6.36 -17.37
N LYS A 285 -11.26 -6.02 -16.41
CA LYS A 285 -11.76 -4.66 -16.21
C LYS A 285 -10.62 -3.67 -16.02
N LEU A 286 -9.62 -3.97 -15.20
CA LEU A 286 -8.46 -3.11 -14.97
C LEU A 286 -7.64 -2.87 -16.24
N LEU A 287 -7.41 -3.93 -17.03
CA LEU A 287 -6.75 -3.80 -18.33
C LEU A 287 -7.55 -2.88 -19.25
N ASP A 288 -8.85 -3.13 -19.37
CA ASP A 288 -9.74 -2.37 -20.26
C ASP A 288 -9.78 -0.88 -19.89
N ILE A 289 -9.95 -0.54 -18.60
CA ILE A 289 -9.97 0.87 -18.17
C ILE A 289 -8.62 1.56 -18.35
N SER A 290 -7.50 0.86 -18.11
CA SER A 290 -6.16 1.43 -18.27
C SER A 290 -5.80 1.64 -19.74
N LEU A 291 -6.15 0.70 -20.62
CA LEU A 291 -6.02 0.86 -22.08
C LEU A 291 -6.90 2.00 -22.60
N LYS A 292 -8.13 2.12 -22.10
CA LYS A 292 -9.03 3.20 -22.50
C LYS A 292 -8.46 4.56 -22.09
N ALA A 293 -7.99 4.71 -20.85
CA ALA A 293 -7.35 5.94 -20.39
C ALA A 293 -6.11 6.32 -21.22
N LYS A 294 -5.32 5.32 -21.67
CA LYS A 294 -4.13 5.53 -22.52
C LYS A 294 -4.46 5.90 -23.97
N SER A 295 -5.55 5.38 -24.51
CA SER A 295 -5.90 5.46 -25.95
C SER A 295 -6.87 6.59 -26.31
N MET A 296 -7.41 7.33 -25.33
CA MET A 296 -8.18 8.55 -25.59
C MET A 296 -7.38 9.51 -26.48
N LYS A 297 -8.04 10.38 -27.23
CA LYS A 297 -7.38 11.35 -28.13
C LYS A 297 -7.56 12.73 -27.55
#